data_AF-A0A538RW19-F1
#
_entry.id   AF-A0A538RW19-F1
#
_cell.length_a   1.000
_cell.length_b   1.000
_cell.length_c   1.000
_cell.angle_alpha   90.00
_cell.angle_beta   90.00
_cell.angle_gamma   90.00
#
_symmetry.space_group_name_H-M   'P 1'
#
loop_
_entity.id
_entity.type
_entity.pdbx_description
1 polymer ?
#
loop_
_entity_poly.entity_id
_entity_poly.type
_entity_poly.pdbx_seq_one_letter_code
_entity_poly.pdbx_strand_id
1 'polypeptide(L)'
;MGSLAFVRLDRSSRRKTAHRGCREMSPRRLFLERLEDRALPSVSVLNQFAGMSINDTTLGEPPDTIVAAGPSHLVELVNTAIRIYSKSNGGVLSTRQLWSFFQPLGTGPSSSLSDPVVSYDELGNRFVAGALDFELPGAGPSRFDFAVSNTSDPTAGWTFRRYDMNDVLSGVADFADFPRLGWNADAYVVSFNMFITPATYDHVDTL
;
A
#
# COMPACT_ATOMS: atom_id res chain seq x y z
N MET A 1 27.34 -1.65 -82.68
CA MET A 1 26.03 -1.67 -81.98
C MET A 1 25.94 -0.36 -81.18
N GLY A 2 25.28 0.73 -81.58
CA GLY A 2 24.23 0.94 -82.56
C GLY A 2 23.00 1.55 -81.88
N SER A 3 22.86 2.87 -81.88
CA SER A 3 21.58 3.57 -82.09
C SER A 3 21.82 5.07 -82.33
N LEU A 4 20.96 5.64 -83.16
CA LEU A 4 21.10 6.85 -83.96
C LEU A 4 20.63 8.15 -83.27
N ALA A 5 21.28 9.24 -83.69
CA ALA A 5 20.83 10.60 -84.06
C ALA A 5 19.48 11.18 -83.56
N PHE A 6 19.44 12.48 -83.22
CA PHE A 6 19.02 13.57 -84.13
C PHE A 6 19.17 14.96 -83.49
N VAL A 7 19.49 15.96 -84.33
CA VAL A 7 19.63 17.39 -84.03
C VAL A 7 18.26 18.08 -83.99
N ARG A 8 18.06 19.10 -83.15
CA ARG A 8 17.10 20.18 -83.43
C ARG A 8 17.56 21.53 -82.84
N LEU A 9 17.54 22.55 -83.69
CA LEU A 9 17.84 23.95 -83.40
C LEU A 9 16.63 24.68 -82.77
N ASP A 10 16.94 25.68 -81.94
CA ASP A 10 16.55 27.10 -82.09
C ASP A 10 16.02 27.79 -80.81
N ARG A 11 16.37 29.09 -80.76
CA ARG A 11 15.72 30.24 -80.14
C ARG A 11 16.29 30.81 -78.85
N SER A 12 17.04 31.89 -79.08
CA SER A 12 17.18 33.04 -78.19
C SER A 12 15.83 33.45 -77.59
N SER A 13 15.82 33.82 -76.30
CA SER A 13 14.92 34.86 -75.80
C SER A 13 15.28 35.31 -74.39
N ARG A 14 15.82 36.53 -74.33
CA ARG A 14 15.56 37.61 -73.35
C ARG A 14 15.59 37.27 -71.85
N ARG A 15 16.60 37.87 -71.19
CA ARG A 15 16.59 38.21 -69.75
C ARG A 15 15.25 38.85 -69.38
N LYS A 16 14.51 38.21 -68.47
CA LYS A 16 13.45 38.86 -67.70
C LYS A 16 14.05 39.35 -66.39
N THR A 17 13.98 40.65 -66.18
CA THR A 17 14.26 41.34 -64.92
C THR A 17 13.37 40.74 -63.82
N ALA A 18 13.99 40.25 -62.75
CA ALA A 18 13.29 39.76 -61.58
C ALA A 18 12.68 40.95 -60.82
N HIS A 19 11.36 41.05 -60.81
CA HIS A 19 10.66 41.89 -59.84
C HIS A 19 10.84 41.28 -58.45
N ARG A 20 11.37 42.06 -57.50
CA ARG A 20 11.39 41.71 -56.08
C ARG A 20 9.95 41.57 -55.60
N GLY A 21 9.50 40.34 -55.40
CA GLY A 21 8.23 40.05 -54.75
C GLY A 21 8.28 40.53 -53.29
N CYS A 22 7.23 41.26 -52.88
CA CYS A 22 6.95 41.52 -51.48
C CYS A 22 6.81 40.16 -50.77
N ARG A 23 7.57 39.95 -49.70
CA ARG A 23 7.51 38.72 -48.92
C ARG A 23 6.19 38.75 -48.14
N GLU A 24 5.18 38.02 -48.60
CA GLU A 24 3.96 37.82 -47.83
C GLU A 24 4.32 37.18 -46.48
N MET A 25 4.00 37.88 -45.39
CA MET A 25 4.16 37.32 -44.06
C MET A 25 3.08 36.25 -43.89
N SER A 26 3.51 35.01 -43.63
CA SER A 26 2.62 33.90 -43.29
C SER A 26 1.66 34.33 -42.17
N PRO A 27 0.34 34.12 -42.32
CA PRO A 27 -0.62 34.48 -41.29
C PRO A 27 -0.31 33.66 -40.04
N ARG A 28 0.10 34.34 -38.96
CA ARG A 28 0.31 33.70 -37.66
C ARG A 28 -1.03 33.12 -37.22
N ARG A 29 -1.14 31.79 -37.27
CA ARG A 29 -2.31 31.07 -36.83
C ARG A 29 -2.38 31.22 -35.31
N LEU A 30 -3.42 31.89 -34.83
CA LEU A 30 -3.75 31.87 -33.41
C LEU A 30 -4.05 30.41 -33.04
N PHE A 31 -3.33 29.89 -32.06
CA PHE A 31 -3.62 28.59 -31.49
C PHE A 31 -3.87 28.77 -30.00
N LEU A 32 -4.88 28.07 -29.51
CA LEU A 32 -5.28 28.09 -28.11
C LEU A 32 -4.47 27.00 -27.42
N GLU A 33 -3.48 27.37 -26.61
CA GLU A 33 -2.85 26.42 -25.69
C GLU A 33 -3.80 26.23 -24.51
N ARG A 34 -4.18 24.97 -24.26
CA ARG A 34 -4.85 24.61 -23.03
C ARG A 34 -3.81 24.77 -21.91
N LEU A 35 -3.96 25.81 -21.09
CA LEU A 35 -3.25 25.87 -19.81
C LEU A 35 -3.64 24.64 -18.98
N GLU A 36 -2.69 24.18 -18.16
CA GLU A 36 -2.82 23.06 -17.23
C GLU A 36 -4.22 22.98 -16.58
N ASP A 37 -4.77 21.76 -16.51
CA ASP A 37 -6.04 21.54 -15.83
C ASP A 37 -5.91 21.91 -14.35
N ARG A 38 -6.51 23.03 -13.96
CA ARG A 38 -6.66 23.41 -12.55
C ARG A 38 -7.81 22.66 -11.91
N ALA A 39 -7.68 21.35 -11.78
CA ALA A 39 -8.55 20.56 -10.92
C ALA A 39 -8.08 20.75 -9.47
N LEU A 40 -8.87 21.47 -8.67
CA LEU A 40 -8.64 21.52 -7.22
C LEU A 40 -9.07 20.17 -6.63
N PRO A 41 -8.26 19.52 -5.78
CA PRO A 41 -8.71 18.34 -5.06
C PRO A 41 -9.92 18.72 -4.21
N SER A 42 -11.07 18.07 -4.45
CA SER A 42 -12.25 18.17 -3.59
C SER A 42 -12.28 16.99 -2.62
N VAL A 43 -12.54 17.28 -1.35
CA VAL A 43 -12.66 16.26 -0.30
C VAL A 43 -14.14 16.08 0.02
N SER A 44 -14.68 14.91 -0.27
CA SER A 44 -15.99 14.50 0.24
C SER A 44 -15.80 13.91 1.64
N VAL A 45 -16.22 14.66 2.67
CA VAL A 45 -16.22 14.17 4.05
C VAL A 45 -17.44 13.28 4.25
N LEU A 46 -17.21 12.03 4.65
CA LEU A 46 -18.31 11.18 5.12
C LEU A 46 -18.82 11.76 6.43
N ASN A 47 -20.14 11.94 6.54
CA ASN A 47 -20.74 12.55 7.73
C ASN A 47 -20.52 11.69 8.99
N GLN A 48 -20.31 10.38 8.85
CA GLN A 48 -20.09 9.43 9.94
C GLN A 48 -19.23 8.24 9.50
N PHE A 49 -18.32 7.81 10.38
CA PHE A 49 -17.59 6.53 10.33
C PHE A 49 -17.51 6.00 11.75
N ALA A 50 -18.30 4.97 12.08
CA ALA A 50 -18.46 4.52 13.47
C ALA A 50 -17.30 3.63 13.97
N GLY A 51 -16.53 3.00 13.07
CA GLY A 51 -15.49 2.05 13.44
C GLY A 51 -16.02 0.74 14.03
N MET A 52 -15.12 -0.08 14.57
CA MET A 52 -15.47 -1.27 15.36
C MET A 52 -15.84 -0.92 16.80
N SER A 53 -16.77 -1.69 17.37
CA SER A 53 -17.20 -1.60 18.76
C SER A 53 -16.75 -2.82 19.56
N ILE A 54 -16.92 -2.78 20.88
CA ILE A 54 -16.63 -3.93 21.76
C ILE A 54 -17.40 -5.20 21.38
N ASN A 55 -18.56 -5.07 20.70
CA ASN A 55 -19.35 -6.22 20.26
C ASN A 55 -18.77 -6.90 19.01
N ASP A 56 -17.83 -6.25 18.33
CA ASP A 56 -17.18 -6.75 17.11
C ASP A 56 -15.88 -7.51 17.42
N THR A 57 -15.34 -7.37 18.62
CA THR A 57 -14.09 -7.98 19.09
C THR A 57 -14.31 -8.85 20.32
N THR A 58 -13.44 -9.83 20.55
CA THR A 58 -13.44 -10.64 21.77
C THR A 58 -12.33 -10.16 22.69
N LEU A 59 -12.68 -9.80 23.93
CA LEU A 59 -11.74 -9.42 25.01
C LEU A 59 -10.84 -8.22 24.64
N GLY A 60 -11.03 -7.09 25.29
CA GLY A 60 -10.10 -5.96 25.13
C GLY A 60 -10.66 -4.66 25.63
N GLU A 61 -10.39 -4.38 26.91
CA GLU A 61 -10.43 -3.05 27.50
C GLU A 61 -9.07 -2.82 28.19
N PRO A 62 -8.35 -1.73 27.87
CA PRO A 62 -8.68 -0.71 26.87
C PRO A 62 -8.64 -1.22 25.43
N PRO A 63 -9.26 -0.50 24.47
CA PRO A 63 -9.25 -0.90 23.07
C PRO A 63 -7.90 -0.56 22.41
N ASP A 64 -7.26 -1.57 21.83
CA ASP A 64 -6.10 -1.41 20.96
C ASP A 64 -6.57 -1.21 19.53
N THR A 65 -6.60 0.05 19.08
CA THR A 65 -7.18 0.45 17.79
C THR A 65 -6.12 0.87 16.78
N ILE A 66 -6.25 0.39 15.54
CA ILE A 66 -5.42 0.84 14.42
C ILE A 66 -6.18 0.75 13.09
N VAL A 67 -5.91 1.67 12.17
CA VAL A 67 -6.57 1.71 10.86
C VAL A 67 -5.60 2.16 9.77
N ALA A 68 -5.71 1.55 8.60
CA ALA A 68 -5.01 1.92 7.39
C ALA A 68 -5.99 2.34 6.30
N ALA A 69 -5.66 3.40 5.57
CA ALA A 69 -6.48 3.92 4.49
C ALA A 69 -5.78 3.75 3.13
N GLY A 70 -6.29 2.84 2.30
CA GLY A 70 -5.87 2.70 0.91
C GLY A 70 -6.68 3.58 -0.04
N PRO A 71 -6.60 3.36 -1.36
CA PRO A 71 -7.29 4.17 -2.37
C PRO A 71 -8.82 4.09 -2.26
N SER A 72 -9.35 2.88 -2.09
CA SER A 72 -10.80 2.61 -2.11
C SER A 72 -11.33 1.91 -0.86
N HIS A 73 -10.44 1.51 0.05
CA HIS A 73 -10.76 0.70 1.22
C HIS A 73 -10.12 1.25 2.49
N LEU A 74 -10.75 0.98 3.63
CA LEU A 74 -10.16 1.12 4.95
C LEU A 74 -10.01 -0.28 5.56
N VAL A 75 -8.90 -0.55 6.22
CA VAL A 75 -8.69 -1.78 7.00
C VAL A 75 -8.45 -1.36 8.44
N GLU A 76 -9.37 -1.71 9.32
CA GLU A 76 -9.31 -1.43 10.75
C GLU A 76 -9.07 -2.73 11.51
N LEU A 77 -8.17 -2.71 12.48
CA LEU A 77 -8.02 -3.76 13.46
C LEU A 77 -8.27 -3.17 14.84
N VAL A 78 -9.04 -3.89 15.67
CA VAL A 78 -9.30 -3.53 17.06
C VAL A 78 -9.17 -4.78 17.92
N ASN A 79 -8.23 -4.77 18.86
CA ASN A 79 -7.85 -5.91 19.70
C ASN A 79 -7.68 -7.18 18.85
N THR A 80 -8.70 -8.04 18.85
CA THR A 80 -8.71 -9.36 18.20
C THR A 80 -9.58 -9.43 16.94
N ALA A 81 -10.00 -8.30 16.36
CA ALA A 81 -10.82 -8.26 15.15
C ALA A 81 -10.19 -7.44 14.02
N ILE A 82 -10.51 -7.81 12.78
CA ILE A 82 -10.19 -7.09 11.55
C ILE A 82 -11.49 -6.80 10.77
N ARG A 83 -11.63 -5.56 10.28
CA ARG A 83 -12.76 -5.12 9.48
C ARG A 83 -12.30 -4.34 8.26
N ILE A 84 -12.90 -4.65 7.11
CA ILE A 84 -12.66 -3.95 5.85
C ILE A 84 -13.90 -3.11 5.54
N TYR A 85 -13.69 -1.84 5.20
CA TYR A 85 -14.73 -0.92 4.79
C TYR A 85 -14.50 -0.42 3.37
N SER A 86 -15.60 -0.08 2.68
CA SER A 86 -15.55 0.76 1.50
C SER A 86 -15.28 2.21 1.91
N LYS A 87 -14.22 2.80 1.36
CA LYS A 87 -13.84 4.19 1.66
C LYS A 87 -14.80 5.22 1.06
N SER A 88 -15.58 4.85 0.03
CA SER A 88 -16.48 5.77 -0.66
C SER A 88 -17.76 6.06 0.12
N ASN A 89 -18.24 5.11 0.93
CA ASN A 89 -19.51 5.24 1.67
C ASN A 89 -19.42 4.79 3.13
N GLY A 90 -18.26 4.31 3.61
CA GLY A 90 -18.08 3.81 4.97
C GLY A 90 -18.74 2.46 5.25
N GLY A 91 -19.26 1.78 4.22
CA GLY A 91 -19.96 0.50 4.36
C GLY A 91 -19.00 -0.64 4.72
N VAL A 92 -19.42 -1.49 5.65
CA VAL A 92 -18.66 -2.70 6.05
C VAL A 92 -18.70 -3.71 4.90
N LEU A 93 -17.53 -4.14 4.45
CA LEU A 93 -17.37 -5.18 3.43
C LEU A 93 -17.09 -6.56 4.05
N SER A 94 -16.33 -6.59 5.15
CA SER A 94 -16.09 -7.83 5.89
C SER A 94 -15.72 -7.54 7.35
N THR A 95 -16.02 -8.46 8.24
CA THR A 95 -15.55 -8.47 9.64
C THR A 95 -15.13 -9.89 9.99
N ARG A 96 -13.95 -10.06 10.58
CA ARG A 96 -13.43 -11.36 11.01
C ARG A 96 -12.71 -11.20 12.34
N GLN A 97 -12.76 -12.24 13.17
CA GLN A 97 -11.81 -12.37 14.27
C GLN A 97 -10.42 -12.65 13.70
N LEU A 98 -9.37 -12.14 14.33
CA LEU A 98 -7.98 -12.30 13.88
C LEU A 98 -7.58 -13.76 13.83
N TRP A 99 -8.04 -14.59 14.76
CA TRP A 99 -7.76 -16.03 14.72
C TRP A 99 -8.30 -16.69 13.45
N SER A 100 -9.46 -16.24 12.97
CA SER A 100 -10.02 -16.74 11.71
C SER A 100 -9.25 -16.16 10.53
N PHE A 101 -8.89 -14.87 10.58
CA PHE A 101 -8.11 -14.21 9.54
C PHE A 101 -6.77 -14.91 9.30
N PHE A 102 -6.03 -15.21 10.37
CA PHE A 102 -4.74 -15.90 10.35
C PHE A 102 -4.84 -17.43 10.37
N GLN A 103 -6.03 -18.03 10.25
CA GLN A 103 -6.21 -19.48 10.19
C GLN A 103 -5.27 -20.22 9.21
N PRO A 104 -4.88 -19.66 8.04
CA PRO A 104 -3.90 -20.31 7.16
C PRO A 104 -2.53 -20.59 7.82
N LEU A 105 -2.18 -19.88 8.90
CA LEU A 105 -0.96 -20.08 9.69
C LEU A 105 -1.14 -21.12 10.82
N GLY A 106 -2.34 -21.71 10.94
CA GLY A 106 -2.70 -22.64 12.03
C GLY A 106 -3.26 -21.95 13.27
N THR A 107 -3.52 -20.63 13.21
CA THR A 107 -4.16 -19.85 14.29
C THR A 107 -5.60 -20.32 14.49
N GLY A 108 -6.05 -20.37 15.75
CA GLY A 108 -7.39 -20.87 16.10
C GLY A 108 -8.03 -20.11 17.26
N PRO A 109 -9.26 -20.46 17.66
CA PRO A 109 -9.98 -19.75 18.72
C PRO A 109 -9.29 -19.73 20.09
N SER A 110 -8.34 -20.65 20.33
CA SER A 110 -7.52 -20.70 21.53
C SER A 110 -6.18 -19.98 21.40
N SER A 111 -5.87 -19.38 20.25
CA SER A 111 -4.68 -18.56 20.07
C SER A 111 -4.83 -17.25 20.83
N SER A 112 -3.75 -16.83 21.48
CA SER A 112 -3.66 -15.58 22.24
C SER A 112 -3.14 -14.48 21.32
N LEU A 113 -4.07 -13.78 20.67
CA LEU A 113 -3.73 -12.71 19.72
C LEU A 113 -3.79 -11.33 20.39
N SER A 114 -2.77 -10.52 20.16
CA SER A 114 -2.67 -9.14 20.67
C SER A 114 -1.94 -8.22 19.69
N ASP A 115 -1.90 -6.95 20.05
CA ASP A 115 -1.14 -5.89 19.38
C ASP A 115 -1.30 -5.87 17.86
N PRO A 116 -2.54 -5.65 17.38
CA PRO A 116 -2.75 -5.54 15.95
C PRO A 116 -1.99 -4.36 15.37
N VAL A 117 -1.38 -4.57 14.21
CA VAL A 117 -0.81 -3.51 13.37
C VAL A 117 -1.39 -3.57 11.97
N VAL A 118 -1.61 -2.40 11.36
CA VAL A 118 -1.96 -2.33 9.94
C VAL A 118 -1.44 -1.04 9.32
N SER A 119 -1.01 -1.12 8.07
CA SER A 119 -0.61 0.02 7.25
C SER A 119 -0.93 -0.21 5.79
N TYR A 120 -0.97 0.88 5.00
CA TYR A 120 -1.06 0.80 3.55
C TYR A 120 0.29 1.18 2.96
N ASP A 121 0.94 0.20 2.34
CA ASP A 121 2.17 0.38 1.57
C ASP A 121 1.81 0.91 0.18
N GLU A 122 2.07 2.19 -0.01
CA GLU A 122 1.83 2.93 -1.25
C GLU A 122 2.82 2.59 -2.36
N LEU A 123 4.01 2.07 -2.03
CA LEU A 123 5.01 1.65 -3.00
C LEU A 123 4.59 0.31 -3.63
N GLY A 124 4.15 -0.63 -2.78
CA GLY A 124 3.66 -1.95 -3.18
C GLY A 124 2.18 -1.97 -3.61
N ASN A 125 1.43 -0.90 -3.34
CA ASN A 125 -0.02 -0.79 -3.49
C ASN A 125 -0.79 -1.87 -2.71
N ARG A 126 -0.42 -2.13 -1.46
CA ARG A 126 -0.95 -3.23 -0.65
C ARG A 126 -1.22 -2.80 0.78
N PHE A 127 -2.19 -3.44 1.41
CA PHE A 127 -2.33 -3.41 2.86
C PHE A 127 -1.39 -4.43 3.48
N VAL A 128 -0.85 -4.08 4.63
CA VAL A 128 0.02 -4.91 5.42
C VAL A 128 -0.57 -4.94 6.82
N ALA A 129 -0.81 -6.12 7.35
CA ALA A 129 -1.41 -6.32 8.66
C ALA A 129 -0.58 -7.34 9.46
N GLY A 130 -0.60 -7.21 10.77
CA GLY A 130 0.03 -8.18 11.65
C GLY A 130 -0.60 -8.19 13.04
N ALA A 131 -0.31 -9.24 13.80
CA ALA A 131 -0.66 -9.38 15.20
C ALA A 131 0.32 -10.34 15.87
N LEU A 132 0.52 -10.18 17.18
CA LEU A 132 1.26 -11.17 17.96
C LEU A 132 0.36 -12.39 18.20
N ASP A 133 0.95 -13.59 18.15
CA ASP A 133 0.39 -14.85 18.67
C ASP A 133 1.34 -15.27 19.80
N PHE A 134 1.02 -14.85 21.02
CA PHE A 134 1.94 -14.89 22.15
C PHE A 134 1.50 -15.90 23.20
N GLU A 135 2.47 -16.49 23.88
CA GLU A 135 2.28 -17.14 25.17
C GLU A 135 3.15 -16.40 26.19
N LEU A 136 2.80 -16.51 27.48
CA LEU A 136 3.63 -15.92 28.52
C LEU A 136 5.05 -16.51 28.50
N PRO A 137 6.08 -15.77 28.96
CA PRO A 137 7.46 -16.26 28.98
C PRO A 137 7.62 -17.63 29.64
N GLY A 138 8.27 -18.55 28.91
CA GLY A 138 8.46 -19.93 29.34
C GLY A 138 7.21 -20.82 29.30
N ALA A 139 6.04 -20.30 28.89
CA ALA A 139 4.79 -21.06 28.75
C ALA A 139 4.53 -21.54 27.32
N GLY A 140 5.13 -20.90 26.31
CA GLY A 140 4.97 -21.29 24.92
C GLY A 140 5.64 -20.32 23.94
N PRO A 141 5.39 -20.46 22.63
CA PRO A 141 6.07 -19.68 21.62
C PRO A 141 5.53 -18.23 21.52
N SER A 142 6.43 -17.25 21.48
CA SER A 142 6.14 -15.90 20.99
C SER A 142 6.28 -15.85 19.46
N ARG A 143 5.27 -15.37 18.76
CA ARG A 143 5.23 -15.34 17.29
C ARG A 143 4.60 -14.06 16.77
N PHE A 144 5.00 -13.65 15.58
CA PHE A 144 4.36 -12.57 14.84
C PHE A 144 3.69 -13.12 13.57
N ASP A 145 2.36 -13.01 13.53
CA ASP A 145 1.55 -13.34 12.36
C ASP A 145 1.43 -12.12 11.46
N PHE A 146 1.78 -12.27 10.19
CA PHE A 146 1.90 -11.19 9.23
C PHE A 146 1.14 -11.52 7.95
N ALA A 147 0.47 -10.53 7.38
CA ALA A 147 -0.30 -10.66 6.16
C ALA A 147 -0.10 -9.45 5.25
N VAL A 148 0.06 -9.71 3.95
CA VAL A 148 0.10 -8.68 2.91
C VAL A 148 -1.04 -8.94 1.93
N SER A 149 -1.84 -7.92 1.62
CA SER A 149 -2.93 -8.07 0.66
C SER A 149 -2.38 -8.33 -0.75
N ASN A 150 -3.13 -9.09 -1.53
CA ASN A 150 -2.70 -9.46 -2.89
C ASN A 150 -2.72 -8.27 -3.86
N THR A 151 -3.49 -7.22 -3.57
CA THR A 151 -3.59 -5.96 -4.34
C THR A 151 -3.99 -4.81 -3.41
N SER A 152 -4.27 -3.63 -3.96
CA SER A 152 -4.87 -2.50 -3.23
C SER A 152 -6.34 -2.74 -2.82
N ASP A 153 -6.93 -3.85 -3.26
CA ASP A 153 -8.21 -4.37 -2.79
C ASP A 153 -7.95 -5.47 -1.75
N PRO A 154 -8.15 -5.19 -0.45
CA PRO A 154 -7.92 -6.16 0.63
C PRO A 154 -9.00 -7.26 0.66
N THR A 155 -10.02 -7.21 -0.19
CA THR A 155 -11.00 -8.30 -0.37
C THR A 155 -10.52 -9.36 -1.38
N ALA A 156 -9.49 -9.06 -2.18
CA ALA A 156 -8.92 -9.94 -3.20
C ALA A 156 -7.93 -11.01 -2.64
N GLY A 157 -7.94 -11.23 -1.33
CA GLY A 157 -7.10 -12.20 -0.65
C GLY A 157 -5.76 -11.64 -0.14
N TRP A 158 -5.08 -12.46 0.64
CA TRP A 158 -3.87 -12.11 1.39
C TRP A 158 -2.85 -13.23 1.32
N THR A 159 -1.57 -12.86 1.39
CA THR A 159 -0.45 -13.76 1.60
C THR A 159 -0.02 -13.69 3.05
N PHE A 160 0.09 -14.84 3.71
CA PHE A 160 0.37 -14.94 5.14
C PHE A 160 1.76 -15.48 5.42
N ARG A 161 2.41 -14.96 6.48
CA ARG A 161 3.68 -15.43 7.02
C ARG A 161 3.64 -15.39 8.54
N ARG A 162 4.41 -16.27 9.16
CA ARG A 162 4.58 -16.35 10.62
C ARG A 162 6.06 -16.33 10.93
N TYR A 163 6.44 -15.54 11.90
CA TYR A 163 7.81 -15.38 12.35
C TYR A 163 7.89 -15.80 13.82
N ASP A 164 8.89 -16.62 14.13
CA ASP A 164 9.19 -17.00 15.52
C ASP A 164 9.93 -15.83 16.16
N MET A 165 9.44 -15.38 17.30
CA MET A 165 9.98 -14.26 18.07
C MET A 165 10.57 -14.72 19.41
N ASN A 166 10.72 -16.03 19.64
CA ASN A 166 11.41 -16.51 20.83
C ASN A 166 12.91 -16.22 20.69
N ASP A 167 13.39 -15.20 21.40
CA ASP A 167 14.81 -14.92 21.55
C ASP A 167 15.33 -15.40 22.90
N VAL A 168 16.55 -15.95 22.94
CA VAL A 168 17.19 -16.48 24.15
C VAL A 168 18.55 -15.82 24.33
N LEU A 169 18.56 -14.52 24.61
CA LEU A 169 19.77 -13.78 24.95
C LEU A 169 20.12 -13.90 26.45
N SER A 170 19.10 -13.91 27.32
CA SER A 170 19.25 -13.92 28.79
C SER A 170 19.05 -15.30 29.43
N GLY A 171 19.00 -16.38 28.62
CA GLY A 171 18.82 -17.77 29.08
C GLY A 171 17.38 -18.20 29.36
N VAL A 172 16.42 -17.28 29.20
CA VAL A 172 14.97 -17.51 29.16
C VAL A 172 14.48 -17.07 27.78
N ALA A 173 13.45 -17.73 27.24
CA ALA A 173 12.83 -17.28 25.99
C ALA A 173 12.03 -16.00 26.26
N ASP A 174 12.46 -14.92 25.63
CA ASP A 174 11.76 -13.64 25.60
C ASP A 174 10.48 -13.75 24.78
N PHE A 175 9.57 -12.81 25.01
CA PHE A 175 8.42 -12.59 24.14
C PHE A 175 8.44 -11.19 23.55
N ALA A 176 7.97 -11.08 22.31
CA ALA A 176 7.77 -9.83 21.62
C ALA A 176 6.50 -9.10 22.10
N ASP A 177 6.59 -7.79 22.18
CA ASP A 177 5.50 -6.88 22.53
C ASP A 177 5.60 -5.59 21.68
N PHE A 178 4.46 -4.94 21.48
CA PHE A 178 4.36 -3.61 20.88
C PHE A 178 5.01 -3.43 19.49
N PRO A 179 4.65 -4.27 18.49
CA PRO A 179 5.17 -4.19 17.13
C PRO A 179 5.02 -2.79 16.50
N ARG A 180 6.05 -2.38 15.76
CA ARG A 180 6.05 -1.17 14.92
C ARG A 180 6.47 -1.51 13.49
N LEU A 181 5.60 -1.21 12.55
CA LEU A 181 5.77 -1.53 11.13
C LEU A 181 6.31 -0.31 10.35
N GLY A 182 7.29 -0.54 9.49
CA GLY A 182 7.78 0.38 8.47
C GLY A 182 8.10 -0.36 7.16
N TRP A 183 8.30 0.38 6.07
CA TRP A 183 8.63 -0.21 4.77
C TRP A 183 9.42 0.73 3.87
N ASN A 184 10.10 0.13 2.90
CA ASN A 184 10.69 0.82 1.76
C ASN A 184 10.45 -0.01 0.47
N ALA A 185 11.16 0.29 -0.61
CA ALA A 185 11.00 -0.41 -1.88
C ALA A 185 11.43 -1.90 -1.85
N ASP A 186 12.21 -2.31 -0.85
CA ASP A 186 12.87 -3.61 -0.80
C ASP A 186 12.28 -4.54 0.28
N ALA A 187 11.85 -3.97 1.42
CA ALA A 187 11.43 -4.76 2.58
C ALA A 187 10.39 -4.06 3.46
N TYR A 188 9.62 -4.90 4.16
CA TYR A 188 8.92 -4.53 5.39
C TYR A 188 9.90 -4.74 6.55
N VAL A 189 9.91 -3.79 7.48
CA VAL A 189 10.69 -3.88 8.72
C VAL A 189 9.73 -3.77 9.89
N VAL A 190 9.84 -4.70 10.83
CA VAL A 190 9.03 -4.68 12.06
C VAL A 190 9.94 -4.71 13.27
N SER A 191 9.80 -3.73 14.17
CA SER A 191 10.52 -3.74 15.45
C SER A 191 9.62 -4.17 16.59
N PHE A 192 10.19 -4.84 17.58
CA PHE A 192 9.51 -5.36 18.77
C PHE A 192 10.29 -4.99 20.03
N ASN A 193 9.59 -4.78 21.13
CA ASN A 193 10.21 -4.78 22.45
C ASN A 193 10.24 -6.21 22.98
N MET A 194 11.41 -6.70 23.37
CA MET A 194 11.61 -8.05 23.88
C MET A 194 11.64 -8.04 25.41
N PHE A 195 10.95 -9.01 26.02
CA PHE A 195 10.75 -9.07 27.46
C PHE A 195 11.03 -10.47 28.02
N ILE A 196 11.82 -10.54 29.10
CA ILE A 196 12.09 -11.79 29.85
C ILE A 196 10.87 -12.19 30.69
N THR A 197 10.17 -11.19 31.23
CA THR A 197 8.90 -11.33 31.96
C THR A 197 7.98 -10.18 31.57
N PRO A 198 6.66 -10.24 31.83
CA PRO A 198 5.75 -9.14 31.50
C PRO A 198 6.12 -7.76 32.09
N ALA A 199 7.04 -7.70 33.06
CA ALA A 199 7.51 -6.46 33.67
C ALA A 199 9.01 -6.18 33.47
N THR A 200 9.74 -7.02 32.73
CA THR A 200 11.20 -6.91 32.56
C THR A 200 11.57 -6.84 31.09
N TYR A 201 11.79 -5.63 30.60
CA TYR A 201 12.36 -5.37 29.28
C TYR A 201 13.80 -5.89 29.20
N ASP A 202 14.16 -6.49 28.06
CA ASP A 202 15.52 -6.91 27.72
C ASP A 202 16.12 -5.97 26.66
N HIS A 203 15.63 -6.07 25.41
CA HIS A 203 16.18 -5.37 24.26
C HIS A 203 15.11 -5.10 23.17
N VAL A 204 15.51 -4.50 22.04
CA VAL A 204 14.68 -4.35 20.84
C VAL A 204 15.19 -5.32 19.78
N ASP A 205 14.27 -6.06 19.17
CA ASP A 205 14.56 -6.90 18.01
C ASP A 205 13.86 -6.37 16.75
N THR A 206 14.40 -6.71 15.57
CA THR A 206 13.87 -6.29 14.27
C THR A 206 13.83 -7.44 13.29
N LEU A 207 12.68 -7.59 12.63
CA LEU A 207 12.44 -8.49 11.50
C LEU A 207 12.50 -7.75 10.16
#